data_AF-A0A1G1KVJ7-F1
#
_entry.id   AF-A0A1G1KVJ7-F1
#
_cell.length_a   1.000
_cell.length_b   1.000
_cell.length_c   1.000
_cell.angle_alpha   90.00
_cell.angle_beta   90.00
_cell.angle_gamma   90.00
#
_symmetry.space_group_name_H-M   'P 1'
#
loop_
_entity.id
_entity.type
_entity.pdbx_description
1 polymer ?
#
loop_
_entity_poly.entity_id
_entity_poly.type
_entity_poly.pdbx_seq_one_letter_code
_entity_poly.pdbx_strand_id
1 'polypeptide(L)' 'MQNAIALVGIMFIAVMGPAIVIAVIGFATIKALGRNPSAAPKIFMGVVMMLIFAEATSIIALLIIYQLFHP' A
#
# COMPACT_ATOMS: atom_id res chain seq x y z
N MET A 1 7.92 -11.26 25.70
CA MET A 1 8.49 -10.05 25.06
C MET A 1 9.16 -10.34 23.71
N GLN A 2 10.04 -11.36 23.60
CA GLN A 2 10.75 -11.65 22.34
C GLN A 2 9.84 -11.90 21.12
N ASN A 3 8.71 -12.60 21.31
CA ASN A 3 7.74 -12.86 20.24
C ASN A 3 7.04 -11.59 19.74
N ALA A 4 6.91 -10.55 20.57
CA ALA A 4 6.26 -9.30 20.18
C ALA A 4 7.13 -8.48 19.22
N ILE A 5 8.44 -8.46 19.42
CA ILE A 5 9.39 -7.75 18.53
C ILE A 5 9.41 -8.43 17.15
N ALA A 6 9.42 -9.76 17.12
CA ALA A 6 9.34 -10.51 15.86
C ALA A 6 8.03 -10.24 15.10
N LEU A 7 6.89 -10.23 15.80
CA LEU A 7 5.59 -9.93 15.21
C LEU A 7 5.53 -8.53 14.60
N VAL A 8 6.00 -7.52 15.33
CA VAL A 8 6.07 -6.13 14.83
C VAL A 8 6.96 -6.05 13.59
N GLY A 9 8.09 -6.75 13.57
CA GLY A 9 8.97 -6.83 12.39
C GLY A 9 8.27 -7.42 11.17
N ILE A 10 7.54 -8.51 11.33
CA ILE A 10 6.79 -9.16 10.24
C ILE A 10 5.68 -8.23 9.71
N MET A 11 4.91 -7.61 10.62
CA MET A 11 3.85 -6.67 10.24
C MET A 11 4.42 -5.45 9.50
N PHE A 12 5.58 -4.94 9.92
CA PHE A 12 6.25 -3.84 9.24
C PHE A 12 6.65 -4.22 7.81
N ILE A 13 7.28 -5.37 7.63
CA ILE A 13 7.66 -5.87 6.30
C ILE A 13 6.43 -6.05 5.40
N ALA A 14 5.32 -6.55 5.96
CA ALA A 14 4.07 -6.75 5.22
C ALA A 14 3.48 -5.44 4.64
N VAL A 15 3.63 -4.32 5.34
CA VAL A 15 3.13 -3.01 4.87
C VAL A 15 4.15 -2.22 4.04
N MET A 16 5.45 -2.54 4.15
CA MET A 16 6.50 -1.82 3.42
C MET A 16 6.35 -1.88 1.90
N GLY A 17 6.04 -3.05 1.35
CA GLY A 17 5.86 -3.22 -0.10
C GLY A 17 4.77 -2.30 -0.66
N PRO A 18 3.52 -2.39 -0.16
CA PRO A 18 2.44 -1.50 -0.54
C PRO A 18 2.76 -0.02 -0.32
N ALA A 19 3.39 0.35 0.79
CA ALA A 19 3.79 1.73 1.07
C ALA A 19 4.74 2.30 0.00
N ILE A 20 5.70 1.50 -0.47
CA ILE A 20 6.61 1.91 -1.56
C ILE A 20 5.84 2.09 -2.87
N VAL A 21 4.94 1.16 -3.21
CA VAL A 21 4.12 1.24 -4.42
C VAL A 21 3.26 2.51 -4.41
N ILE A 22 2.63 2.81 -3.28
CA ILE A 22 1.82 4.02 -3.08
C ILE A 22 2.67 5.28 -3.25
N ALA A 23 3.88 5.32 -2.66
CA ALA A 23 4.78 6.46 -2.80
C ALA A 23 5.19 6.71 -4.26
N VAL A 24 5.52 5.66 -5.00
CA VAL A 24 5.89 5.75 -6.42
C VAL A 24 4.71 6.21 -7.27
N ILE A 25 3.52 5.64 -7.06
CA ILE A 25 2.30 6.04 -7.78
C ILE A 25 1.95 7.49 -7.47
N GLY A 26 2.02 7.91 -6.21
CA GLY A 26 1.76 9.29 -5.79
C GLY A 26 2.70 10.27 -6.49
N PHE A 27 4.01 9.98 -6.49
CA PHE A 27 5.00 10.80 -7.19
C PHE A 27 4.72 10.89 -8.70
N ALA A 28 4.45 9.76 -9.36
CA ALA A 28 4.15 9.71 -10.79
C ALA A 28 2.86 10.49 -11.12
N THR A 29 1.85 10.38 -10.26
CA THR A 29 0.56 11.09 -10.39
C THR A 29 0.76 12.59 -10.33
N ILE A 30 1.47 13.09 -9.31
CA ILE A 30 1.76 14.52 -9.16
C ILE A 30 2.53 15.05 -10.37
N LYS A 31 3.55 14.31 -10.83
CA LYS A 31 4.35 14.69 -12.01
C LYS A 31 3.51 14.71 -13.30
N ALA A 32 2.59 13.76 -13.49
CA ALA A 32 1.72 13.71 -14.66
C ALA A 32 0.71 14.87 -14.66
N LEU A 33 0.08 15.13 -13.52
CA LEU A 33 -0.90 16.22 -13.37
C LEU A 33 -0.27 17.60 -13.50
N GLY A 34 0.95 17.77 -12.97
CA GLY A 34 1.70 19.02 -13.14
C GLY A 34 2.01 19.34 -14.60
N ARG A 35 2.08 18.34 -15.48
CA ARG A 35 2.26 18.53 -16.93
C ARG A 35 0.95 18.72 -17.69
N ASN A 36 -0.15 18.12 -17.23
CA ASN A 36 -1.46 18.23 -17.85
C ASN A 36 -2.60 18.13 -16.82
N PRO A 37 -3.05 19.26 -16.24
CA PRO A 37 -4.12 19.26 -15.25
C PRO A 37 -5.46 18.74 -15.77
N SER A 38 -5.75 18.93 -17.06
CA SER A 38 -7.01 18.48 -17.68
C SER A 38 -7.12 16.95 -17.79
N ALA A 39 -6.03 16.21 -17.59
CA ALA A 39 -6.04 14.74 -17.56
C ALA A 39 -6.48 14.15 -16.20
N ALA A 40 -6.73 14.98 -15.18
CA ALA A 40 -7.03 14.53 -13.81
C ALA A 40 -8.11 13.46 -13.69
N PRO A 41 -9.29 13.57 -14.34
CA PRO A 41 -10.34 12.57 -14.20
C PRO A 41 -9.91 11.17 -14.68
N LYS A 42 -9.10 11.11 -15.74
CA LYS A 42 -8.60 9.85 -16.31
C LYS A 42 -7.49 9.25 -15.44
N ILE A 43 -6.59 10.08 -14.93
CA ILE A 43 -5.47 9.64 -14.09
C ILE A 43 -5.98 9.14 -12.74
N PHE A 44 -6.84 9.89 -12.06
CA PHE A 44 -7.31 9.51 -10.73
C PHE A 44 -8.10 8.21 -10.72
N MET A 45 -8.88 7.93 -11.77
CA MET A 45 -9.58 6.64 -11.88
C MET A 45 -8.60 5.45 -11.89
N GLY A 46 -7.51 5.54 -12.66
CA GLY A 46 -6.48 4.51 -12.68
C GLY A 46 -5.70 4.42 -11.37
N VAL A 47 -5.36 5.56 -10.78
CA VAL A 47 -4.62 5.64 -9.51
C VAL A 47 -5.41 5.01 -8.37
N VAL A 48 -6.70 5.34 -8.23
CA VAL A 48 -7.56 4.76 -7.18
C VAL A 48 -7.59 3.24 -7.29
N MET A 49 -7.74 2.69 -8.51
CA MET A 49 -7.68 1.23 -8.69
C MET A 49 -6.33 0.63 -8.27
N MET A 50 -5.22 1.23 -8.70
CA MET A 50 -3.89 0.74 -8.31
C MET A 50 -3.66 0.81 -6.79
N LEU A 51 -4.13 1.87 -6.12
CA LEU A 51 -4.02 2.02 -4.67
C LEU A 51 -4.86 0.98 -3.92
N ILE A 52 -6.08 0.70 -4.40
CA ILE A 52 -6.94 -0.35 -3.81
C ILE A 52 -6.25 -1.72 -3.89
N PHE A 53 -5.66 -2.07 -5.04
CA PHE A 53 -4.94 -3.34 -5.18
C PHE A 53 -3.67 -3.39 -4.33
N ALA A 54 -2.93 -2.28 -4.23
CA ALA A 54 -1.76 -2.20 -3.36
C ALA A 54 -2.14 -2.43 -1.89
N GLU A 55 -3.16 -1.72 -1.37
CA GLU A 55 -3.62 -1.88 0.01
C GLU A 55 -4.34 -3.22 0.26
N ALA A 56 -4.96 -3.83 -0.75
CA ALA A 56 -5.54 -5.16 -0.58
C ALA A 56 -4.46 -6.19 -0.19
N THR A 57 -3.24 -6.06 -0.71
CA THR A 57 -2.14 -6.97 -0.35
C THR A 57 -1.66 -6.80 1.09
N SER A 58 -1.53 -5.57 1.60
CA SER A 58 -1.18 -5.31 3.01
C SER A 58 -2.27 -5.82 3.93
N ILE A 59 -3.54 -5.52 3.63
CA ILE A 59 -4.67 -5.96 4.47
C ILE A 59 -4.74 -7.48 4.55
N ILE A 60 -4.66 -8.20 3.42
CA ILE A 60 -4.70 -9.67 3.42
C ILE A 60 -3.52 -10.25 4.21
N ALA A 61 -2.30 -9.71 4.04
CA ALA A 61 -1.14 -10.16 4.79
C ALA A 61 -1.30 -9.95 6.30
N LEU A 62 -1.82 -8.79 6.73
CA LEU A 62 -2.08 -8.49 8.13
C LEU A 62 -3.18 -9.40 8.73
N LEU A 63 -4.23 -9.73 7.96
CA LEU A 63 -5.26 -10.67 8.39
C LEU A 63 -4.71 -12.09 8.57
N ILE A 64 -3.83 -12.54 7.67
CA ILE A 64 -3.15 -13.84 7.80
C ILE A 64 -2.27 -13.84 9.05
N ILE A 65 -1.49 -12.77 9.29
CA ILE A 65 -0.68 -12.64 10.50
C ILE A 65 -1.58 -12.67 11.74
N TYR A 66 -2.68 -11.91 11.77
CA TYR A 66 -3.62 -11.93 12.88
C TYR A 66 -4.15 -13.36 13.15
N GLN A 67 -4.61 -14.07 12.11
CA GLN A 67 -5.13 -15.43 12.24
C GLN A 67 -4.08 -16.45 12.71
N LEU A 68 -2.82 -16.30 12.31
CA LEU A 68 -1.73 -17.21 12.69
C LEU A 68 -1.28 -17.03 14.14
N PHE A 69 -1.31 -15.79 14.65
CA PHE A 69 -0.78 -15.45 15.98
C PHE A 69 -1.89 -15.23 17.02
N HIS A 70 -3.16 -15.21 16.60
CA HIS A 70 -4.34 -15.12 17.45
C HIS A 70 -5.41 -16.12 16.95
N PRO A 71 -5.28 -17.42 17.26
CA PRO A 71 -6.22 -18.45 16.83
C PRO A 71 -7.59 -18.36 17.50
#